data_AF-A0A842R757-F1
#
_entry.id   AF-A0A842R757-F1
#
_cell.length_a   1.000
_cell.length_b   1.000
_cell.length_c   1.000
_cell.angle_alpha   90.00
_cell.angle_beta   90.00
_cell.angle_gamma   90.00
#
_symmetry.space_group_name_H-M   'P 1'
#
loop_
_entity.id
_entity.type
_entity.pdbx_description
1 polymer ?
#
loop_
_entity_poly.entity_id
_entity_poly.type
_entity_poly.pdbx_seq_one_letter_code
_entity_poly.pdbx_strand_id
1 'polypeptide(L)' 'MNGEKECKACGEKIDDLINTVYCFSCDALYCSNCLEKTLKSGSETWQCQICHKERSIDESKLFKAS' A
#
# COMPACT_ATOMS: atom_id res chain seq x y z
N MET A 1 20.75 -16.54 7.51
CA MET A 1 20.29 -15.78 6.33
C MET A 1 19.64 -14.52 6.87
N ASN A 2 20.35 -13.39 6.83
CA ASN A 2 19.76 -12.10 7.17
C ASN A 2 18.84 -11.73 6.02
N GLY A 3 17.53 -11.94 6.20
CA GLY A 3 16.53 -11.55 5.21
C GLY A 3 16.37 -10.04 5.26
N GLU A 4 17.19 -9.33 4.48
CA GLU A 4 17.01 -7.91 4.23
C GLU A 4 15.60 -7.70 3.66
N LYS A 5 14.75 -6.97 4.38
CA LYS A 5 13.39 -6.67 3.95
C LYS A 5 13.46 -5.41 3.10
N GLU A 6 13.12 -5.49 1.82
CA GLU A 6 13.17 -4.34 0.90
C GLU A 6 11.77 -3.87 0.51
N CYS A 7 11.58 -2.55 0.47
CA CYS A 7 10.33 -1.97 0.00
C CYS A 7 10.09 -2.33 -1.47
N LYS A 8 8.95 -2.96 -1.79
CA LYS A 8 8.62 -3.35 -3.17
C LYS A 8 8.44 -2.17 -4.13
N ALA A 9 8.14 -0.97 -3.63
CA ALA A 9 7.96 0.22 -4.47
C ALA A 9 9.28 0.96 -4.78
N CYS A 10 10.09 1.27 -3.76
CA CYS A 10 11.31 2.07 -3.92
C CYS A 10 12.62 1.28 -3.81
N GLY A 11 12.57 0.02 -3.38
CA GLY A 11 13.76 -0.80 -3.15
C GLY A 11 14.57 -0.41 -1.91
N GLU A 12 14.09 0.54 -1.09
CA GLU A 12 14.78 0.90 0.15
C GLU A 12 14.79 -0.28 1.12
N LYS A 13 15.96 -0.50 1.74
CA LYS A 13 16.14 -1.50 2.79
C LYS A 13 15.42 -1.06 4.05
N ILE A 14 14.54 -1.92 4.55
CA ILE A 14 13.80 -1.75 5.79
C ILE A 14 14.58 -2.48 6.89
N ASP A 15 15.50 -1.75 7.50
CA ASP A 15 16.35 -2.26 8.59
C ASP A 15 15.57 -2.47 9.89
N ASP A 16 14.47 -1.71 10.08
CA ASP A 16 13.71 -1.69 11.32
C ASP A 16 12.34 -2.38 11.18
N LEU A 17 12.18 -3.49 11.90
CA LEU A 17 10.93 -4.28 11.92
C LEU A 17 9.72 -3.45 12.37
N ILE A 18 9.92 -2.38 13.13
CA ILE A 18 8.84 -1.55 13.70
C ILE A 18 8.19 -0.66 12.62
N ASN A 19 8.92 -0.34 11.54
CA ASN A 19 8.42 0.43 10.41
C ASN A 19 8.05 -0.43 9.19
N THR A 20 8.01 -1.75 9.36
CA THR A 20 7.62 -2.66 8.29
C THR A 20 6.10 -2.81 8.28
N VAL A 21 5.43 -2.22 7.29
CA VAL A 21 3.97 -2.33 7.15
C VAL A 21 3.64 -3.06 5.85
N TYR A 22 2.63 -3.93 5.90
CA TYR A 22 2.16 -4.69 4.74
C TYR A 22 1.00 -3.96 4.07
N CYS A 23 1.00 -3.97 2.74
CA CYS A 23 -0.14 -3.46 1.99
C CYS A 23 -1.33 -4.43 2.12
N PHE A 24 -2.47 -3.93 2.60
CA PHE A 24 -3.70 -4.72 2.75
C PHE A 24 -4.19 -5.38 1.44
N SER A 25 -3.90 -4.79 0.28
CA SER A 25 -4.45 -5.27 -1.01
C SER A 25 -3.57 -6.29 -1.73
N CYS A 26 -2.25 -6.19 -1.60
CA CYS A 26 -1.32 -7.03 -2.36
C CYS A 26 -0.35 -7.83 -1.49
N ASP A 27 -0.51 -7.76 -0.16
CA ASP A 27 0.27 -8.50 0.85
C ASP A 27 1.79 -8.39 0.68
N ALA A 28 2.24 -7.30 0.05
CA ALA A 28 3.65 -7.03 -0.16
C ALA A 28 4.18 -6.02 0.87
N LEU A 29 5.49 -6.09 1.08
CA LEU A 29 6.22 -5.28 2.04
C LEU A 29 6.59 -3.92 1.43
N TYR A 30 6.26 -2.85 2.14
CA TYR A 30 6.53 -1.48 1.73
C TYR A 30 7.05 -0.66 2.91
N CYS A 31 7.84 0.38 2.62
CA CYS A 31 8.20 1.38 3.61
C CYS A 31 7.01 2.32 3.88
N SER A 32 7.01 2.96 5.05
CA SER A 32 5.96 3.90 5.46
C SER A 32 5.76 5.07 4.49
N ASN A 33 6.78 5.43 3.69
CA ASN A 33 6.68 6.47 2.66
C ASN A 33 5.92 6.00 1.40
N CYS A 34 5.92 4.69 1.13
CA CYS A 34 5.24 4.10 -0.02
C CYS A 34 3.86 3.51 0.33
N LEU A 35 3.44 3.67 1.58
CA LEU A 35 2.12 3.31 2.08
C LEU A 35 1.36 4.57 2.46
N GLU A 36 0.08 4.56 2.15
CA GLU A 36 -0.85 5.58 2.59
C GLU A 36 -1.89 4.92 3.51
N LYS A 37 -2.28 5.64 4.56
CA LYS A 37 -3.42 5.23 5.37
C LYS A 37 -4.68 5.44 4.54
N THR A 38 -5.49 4.41 4.43
CA THR A 38 -6.78 4.47 3.77
C THR A 38 -7.87 3.95 4.71
N LEU A 39 -9.04 4.57 4.64
CA LEU A 39 -10.21 4.15 5.40
C LEU A 39 -11.02 3.18 4.55
N LYS A 40 -11.02 1.91 4.92
CA LYS A 40 -11.82 0.88 4.25
C LYS A 40 -12.93 0.41 5.18
N SER A 41 -14.18 0.61 4.80
CA SER A 41 -15.36 0.18 5.57
C SER A 41 -15.33 0.65 7.04
N GLY A 42 -14.88 1.89 7.28
CA GLY A 42 -14.78 2.48 8.62
C GLY A 42 -13.58 2.02 9.45
N SER A 43 -12.69 1.20 8.90
CA SER A 43 -11.45 0.79 9.56
C SER A 43 -10.23 1.41 8.89
N GLU A 44 -9.27 1.89 9.69
CA GLU A 44 -7.97 2.35 9.21
C GLU A 44 -7.15 1.14 8.71
N THR A 45 -6.72 1.20 7.46
CA THR A 45 -5.87 0.18 6.83
C THR A 45 -4.71 0.84 6.09
N TRP A 46 -3.63 0.11 5.87
CA TRP A 46 -2.49 0.60 5.10
C TRP A 46 -2.52 0.03 3.69
N GLN A 47 -2.42 0.90 2.69
CA GLN A 47 -2.45 0.50 1.28
C GLN A 47 -1.31 1.17 0.53
N CYS A 48 -0.62 0.43 -0.35
CA CYS A 48 0.46 1.00 -1.14
C CYS A 48 -0.09 1.91 -2.23
N GLN A 49 0.71 2.90 -2.64
CA GLN A 49 0.29 3.88 -3.64
C GLN A 49 -0.10 3.26 -4.99
N ILE A 50 0.46 2.09 -5.31
CA ILE A 50 0.12 1.34 -6.54
C ILE A 50 -1.33 0.87 -6.47
N CYS A 51 -1.69 0.12 -5.42
CA CYS A 51 -3.04 -0.38 -5.24
C CYS A 51 -4.05 0.74 -4.93
N HIS A 52 -3.59 1.86 -4.36
CA HIS A 52 -4.42 3.03 -4.14
C HIS A 52 -4.81 3.69 -5.48
N LYS A 53 -3.84 3.89 -6.40
CA LYS A 53 -4.10 4.45 -7.73
C LYS A 53 -5.02 3.58 -8.59
N GLU A 54 -4.86 2.25 -8.53
CA GLU A 54 -5.75 1.34 -9.28
C GLU A 54 -7.21 1.47 -8.83
N ARG A 55 -7.47 1.69 -7.55
CA ARG A 55 -8.84 1.90 -7.04
C ARG A 55 -9.45 3.24 -7.44
N SER A 56 -8.70 4.35 -7.36
CA SER A 56 -9.25 5.66 -7.75
C SER A 56 -9.65 5.72 -9.23
N ILE A 57 -9.01 4.93 -10.09
CA ILE A 57 -9.37 4.82 -11.50
C ILE A 57 -10.70 4.08 -11.67
N ASP A 58 -11.01 3.09 -10.82
CA ASP A 58 -12.25 2.32 -10.90
C ASP A 58 -13.47 3.13 -10.42
N GLU A 59 -13.32 3.92 -9.34
CA GLU A 59 -14.37 4.84 -8.87
C GLU A 59 -14.67 5.96 -9.88
N SER A 60 -13.64 6.45 -10.60
CA SER A 60 -13.82 7.45 -11.65
C SER A 60 -14.55 6.90 -12.89
N LYS A 61 -14.61 5.57 -13.07
CA LYS A 61 -15.35 4.90 -14.15
C LYS A 61 -16.80 4.57 -13.79
N LEU A 62 -17.20 4.74 -12.53
CA LEU A 62 -18.58 4.51 -12.07
C LEU A 62 -19.54 5.67 -12.41
N PHE A 63 -19.04 6.83 -12.88
CA PHE A 63 -19.87 7.92 -13.39
C PHE A 63 -19.90 7.98 -14.91
N LYS A 64 -20.39 6.91 -15.57
CA LYS A 64 -20.88 7.01 -16.95
C LYS A 64 -22.03 6.04 -17.23
N ALA A 65 -23.11 6.17 -16.46
CA ALA A 65 -24.41 5.64 -16.84
C ALA A 65 -25.52 6.34 -16.03
N SER A 66 -25.89 7.55 -16.45
CA SER A 66 -27.24 8.11 -16.30
C SER A 66 -27.42 9.18 -17.36
#